data_AF-A0A4Y2EIJ4-F1
#
_entry.id   AF-A0A4Y2EIJ4-F1
#
_cell.length_a   1.000
_cell.length_b   1.000
_cell.length_c   1.000
_cell.angle_alpha   90.00
_cell.angle_beta   90.00
_cell.angle_gamma   90.00
#
_symmetry.space_group_name_H-M   'P 1'
#
loop_
_entity.id
_entity.type
_entity.pdbx_description
1 polymer ?
#
loop_
_entity_poly.entity_id
_entity_poly.type
_entity_poly.pdbx_seq_one_letter_code
_entity_poly.pdbx_strand_id
1 'polypeptide(L)'
;MVWGCLAANGFGNLHFCNGTIKAPDYIHVLEVNLRPSLQRLFGRKRYLFQQDNARPHTAEITKTWLRTKRVPVLEGPAAIPDLSPIENIWRILKRNMAQRRSRIIQQLQVYLRQEWEKISTDTLNRLVLSMPKRLAAVIRRKGDVISW
;
A
#
# COMPACT_ATOMS: atom_id res chain seq x y z
N MET A 1 -13.85 -1.31 1.98
CA MET A 1 -12.39 -1.49 2.10
C MET A 1 -11.70 -0.55 1.12
N VAL A 2 -10.40 -0.29 1.25
CA VAL A 2 -9.67 0.64 0.38
C VAL A 2 -8.34 0.00 -0.05
N TRP A 3 -8.01 0.14 -1.33
CA TRP A 3 -6.69 -0.17 -1.88
C TRP A 3 -5.97 1.14 -2.21
N GLY A 4 -4.67 1.17 -1.97
CA GLY A 4 -3.82 2.29 -2.34
C GLY A 4 -2.39 1.83 -2.56
N CYS A 5 -1.60 2.65 -3.25
CA CYS A 5 -0.16 2.43 -3.38
C CYS A 5 0.60 3.75 -3.32
N LEU A 6 1.88 3.69 -2.98
CA LEU A 6 2.76 4.84 -2.83
C LEU A 6 4.20 4.48 -3.18
N ALA A 7 4.99 5.52 -3.41
CA ALA A 7 6.45 5.47 -3.47
C ALA A 7 7.02 6.71 -2.75
N ALA A 8 8.35 6.78 -2.60
CA ALA A 8 9.01 7.91 -1.91
C ALA A 8 8.66 9.27 -2.51
N ASN A 9 8.36 9.33 -3.80
CA ASN A 9 8.09 10.55 -4.55
C ASN A 9 6.60 10.87 -4.69
N GLY A 10 5.68 10.07 -4.13
CA GLY A 10 4.26 10.39 -4.18
C GLY A 10 3.32 9.19 -4.05
N PHE A 11 2.04 9.48 -4.30
CA PHE A 11 0.97 8.50 -4.24
C PHE A 11 0.52 8.00 -5.61
N GLY A 12 0.19 6.72 -5.65
CA GLY A 12 -0.60 6.15 -6.73
C GLY A 12 -2.09 6.40 -6.51
N ASN A 13 -2.91 5.60 -7.17
CA ASN A 13 -4.36 5.67 -7.05
C ASN A 13 -4.84 5.18 -5.67
N LEU A 14 -5.93 5.79 -5.20
CA LEU A 14 -6.74 5.32 -4.07
C LEU A 14 -8.07 4.79 -4.60
N HIS A 15 -8.34 3.51 -4.37
CA HIS A 15 -9.48 2.78 -4.90
C HIS A 15 -10.37 2.24 -3.77
N PHE A 16 -11.67 2.48 -3.86
CA PHE A 16 -12.64 2.01 -2.87
C PHE A 16 -13.21 0.67 -3.31
N CYS A 17 -13.00 -0.35 -2.48
CA CYS A 17 -13.47 -1.71 -2.71
C CYS A 17 -14.81 -1.94 -2.01
N ASN A 18 -15.75 -2.54 -2.74
CA ASN A 18 -17.04 -2.96 -2.22
C ASN A 18 -16.93 -4.36 -1.61
N GLY A 19 -17.28 -4.50 -0.33
CA GLY A 19 -17.26 -5.77 0.39
C GLY A 19 -15.85 -6.37 0.59
N THR A 20 -15.83 -7.68 0.77
CA THR A 20 -14.60 -8.49 0.94
C THR A 20 -13.98 -8.80 -0.41
N ILE A 21 -12.70 -8.49 -0.58
CA ILE A 21 -11.97 -8.74 -1.83
C ILE A 21 -11.45 -10.17 -1.86
N LYS A 22 -11.79 -10.90 -2.93
CA LYS A 22 -11.19 -12.19 -3.28
C LYS A 22 -10.09 -11.99 -4.31
N ALA A 23 -9.36 -13.05 -4.63
CA ALA A 23 -8.24 -12.97 -5.59
C ALA A 23 -8.64 -12.40 -6.97
N PRO A 24 -9.78 -12.78 -7.59
CA PRO A 24 -10.21 -12.17 -8.84
C PRO A 24 -10.49 -10.66 -8.73
N ASP A 25 -11.14 -10.24 -7.64
CA ASP A 25 -11.43 -8.83 -7.39
C ASP A 25 -10.13 -8.04 -7.19
N TYR A 26 -9.14 -8.63 -6.51
CA TYR A 26 -7.82 -8.01 -6.34
C TYR A 26 -7.10 -7.83 -7.68
N ILE A 27 -7.12 -8.84 -8.54
CA ILE A 27 -6.57 -8.73 -9.90
C ILE A 27 -7.24 -7.58 -10.65
N HIS A 28 -8.56 -7.46 -10.59
CA HIS A 28 -9.28 -6.37 -11.23
C HIS A 28 -8.85 -5.00 -10.68
N VAL A 29 -8.70 -4.87 -9.36
CA VAL A 29 -8.18 -3.65 -8.73
C VAL A 29 -6.79 -3.31 -9.27
N LEU A 30 -5.89 -4.29 -9.40
CA LEU A 30 -4.56 -4.07 -9.97
C LEU A 30 -4.61 -3.69 -11.45
N GLU A 31 -5.47 -4.33 -12.26
CA GLU A 31 -5.64 -4.01 -13.68
C GLU A 31 -6.02 -2.54 -13.90
N VAL A 32 -6.97 -2.05 -13.10
CA VAL A 32 -7.49 -0.69 -13.20
C VAL A 32 -6.50 0.33 -12.63
N ASN A 33 -5.84 0.02 -11.52
CA ASN A 33 -5.15 1.03 -10.72
C ASN A 33 -3.63 0.95 -10.74
N LEU A 34 -3.04 -0.24 -10.93
CA LEU A 34 -1.59 -0.41 -10.77
C LEU A 34 -0.83 0.28 -11.90
N ARG A 35 -1.17 0.01 -13.17
CA ARG A 35 -0.49 0.59 -14.33
C ARG A 35 -0.47 2.13 -14.34
N PRO A 36 -1.59 2.85 -14.17
CA PRO A 36 -1.55 4.32 -14.13
C PRO A 36 -0.76 4.83 -12.93
N SER A 37 -0.80 4.14 -11.79
CA SER A 37 0.00 4.50 -10.61
C SER A 37 1.49 4.36 -10.87
N LEU A 38 1.92 3.25 -11.47
CA LEU A 38 3.32 3.00 -11.83
C LEU A 38 3.84 4.02 -12.84
N GLN A 39 3.03 4.35 -13.87
CA GLN A 39 3.40 5.36 -14.85
C GLN A 39 3.59 6.74 -14.19
N ARG A 40 2.73 7.12 -13.24
CA ARG A 40 2.83 8.37 -12.49
C ARG A 40 4.05 8.41 -11.58
N LEU A 41 4.31 7.32 -10.86
CA LEU A 41 5.36 7.26 -9.83
C LEU A 41 6.76 7.02 -10.41
N PHE A 42 6.88 6.18 -11.42
CA PHE A 42 8.17 5.73 -11.92
C PHE A 42 8.42 6.13 -13.38
N GLY A 43 7.38 6.39 -14.17
CA GLY A 43 7.51 6.58 -15.61
C GLY A 43 8.18 5.36 -16.24
N ARG A 44 9.43 5.52 -16.69
CA ARG A 44 10.26 4.44 -17.25
C ARG A 44 11.30 3.88 -16.27
N LYS A 45 11.37 4.39 -15.04
CA LYS A 45 12.32 3.93 -14.01
C LYS A 45 11.94 2.54 -13.51
N ARG A 46 12.95 1.80 -13.05
CA ARG A 46 12.76 0.49 -12.41
C ARG A 46 12.03 0.64 -11.07
N TYR A 47 11.23 -0.35 -10.73
CA TYR A 47 10.50 -0.44 -9.47
C TYR A 47 10.43 -1.89 -8.99
N LEU A 48 10.07 -2.09 -7.72
CA LEU A 48 9.64 -3.36 -7.17
C LEU A 48 8.28 -3.15 -6.51
N PHE A 49 7.34 -4.05 -6.78
CA PHE A 49 6.00 -4.03 -6.21
C PHE A 49 5.98 -4.80 -4.89
N GLN A 50 5.67 -4.11 -3.81
CA GLN A 50 5.50 -4.73 -2.50
C GLN A 50 4.00 -4.90 -2.21
N GLN A 51 3.62 -6.08 -1.72
CA GLN A 51 2.30 -6.37 -1.18
C GLN A 51 2.45 -7.28 0.05
N ASP A 52 1.43 -7.32 0.93
CA ASP A 52 1.42 -8.24 2.07
C ASP A 52 1.03 -9.68 1.64
N ASN A 53 0.97 -10.58 2.62
CA ASN A 53 0.59 -11.97 2.41
C ASN A 53 -0.90 -12.26 2.63
N ALA A 54 -1.78 -11.28 2.41
CA ALA A 54 -3.21 -11.54 2.43
C ALA A 54 -3.57 -12.66 1.41
N ARG A 55 -4.55 -13.50 1.74
CA ARG A 55 -4.95 -14.65 0.90
C ARG A 55 -5.18 -14.27 -0.57
N PRO A 56 -5.83 -13.14 -0.92
CA PRO A 56 -5.98 -12.72 -2.32
C PRO A 56 -4.65 -12.40 -3.02
N HIS A 57 -3.64 -11.92 -2.29
CA HIS A 57 -2.34 -11.51 -2.83
C HIS A 57 -1.44 -12.72 -3.11
N THR A 58 -1.55 -13.76 -2.28
CA THR A 58 -0.74 -14.99 -2.37
C THR A 58 -1.40 -16.11 -3.19
N ALA A 59 -2.65 -15.93 -3.63
CA ALA A 59 -3.36 -16.89 -4.47
C ALA A 59 -2.61 -17.13 -5.79
N GLU A 60 -2.66 -18.37 -6.29
CA GLU A 60 -1.89 -18.75 -7.49
C GLU A 60 -2.31 -17.97 -8.74
N ILE A 61 -3.61 -17.64 -8.84
CA ILE A 61 -4.13 -16.81 -9.93
C ILE A 61 -3.54 -15.39 -9.91
N THR A 62 -3.35 -14.81 -8.72
CA THR A 62 -2.77 -13.47 -8.55
C THR A 62 -1.29 -13.49 -8.87
N LYS A 63 -0.55 -14.49 -8.36
CA LYS A 63 0.87 -14.68 -8.67
C LYS A 63 1.09 -14.88 -10.16
N THR A 64 0.26 -15.70 -10.81
CA THR A 64 0.31 -15.93 -12.26
C THR A 64 0.04 -14.64 -13.02
N TRP A 65 -0.99 -13.87 -12.64
CA TRP A 65 -1.28 -12.59 -13.28
C TRP A 65 -0.11 -11.61 -13.16
N LEU A 66 0.51 -11.47 -11.97
CA LEU A 66 1.67 -10.60 -11.74
C LEU A 66 2.85 -10.97 -12.65
N ARG A 67 3.15 -12.28 -12.78
CA ARG A 67 4.18 -12.80 -13.70
C ARG A 67 3.85 -12.47 -15.15
N THR A 68 2.62 -12.75 -15.60
CA THR A 68 2.16 -12.48 -16.97
C THR A 68 2.24 -11.01 -17.32
N LYS A 69 1.89 -10.12 -16.39
CA LYS A 69 2.00 -8.66 -16.57
C LYS A 69 3.42 -8.12 -16.34
N ARG A 70 4.40 -8.99 -16.05
CA ARG A 70 5.80 -8.65 -15.78
C ARG A 70 5.95 -7.62 -14.67
N VAL A 71 5.13 -7.72 -13.63
CA VAL A 71 5.24 -6.88 -12.43
C VAL A 71 6.27 -7.52 -11.49
N PRO A 72 7.45 -6.92 -11.29
CA PRO A 72 8.46 -7.48 -10.40
C PRO A 72 7.98 -7.30 -8.95
N VAL A 73 7.78 -8.41 -8.24
CA VAL A 73 7.33 -8.39 -6.84
C VAL A 73 8.54 -8.44 -5.91
N LEU A 74 8.55 -7.62 -4.85
CA LEU A 74 9.55 -7.72 -3.80
C LEU A 74 9.25 -8.96 -2.95
N GLU A 75 10.17 -9.94 -2.98
CA GLU A 75 10.12 -11.07 -2.07
C GLU A 75 10.55 -10.61 -0.68
N GLY A 76 9.64 -10.72 0.29
CA GLY A 76 9.86 -10.32 1.68
C GLY A 76 9.52 -11.45 2.64
N PRO A 77 10.02 -11.40 3.89
CA PRO A 77 9.61 -12.34 4.91
C PRO A 77 8.10 -12.25 5.09
N ALA A 78 7.46 -13.41 5.19
CA ALA A 78 6.05 -13.47 5.46
C ALA A 78 5.74 -12.76 6.79
N ALA A 79 4.75 -11.88 6.76
CA ALA A 79 4.05 -11.40 7.96
C ALA A 79 4.82 -10.44 8.91
N ILE A 80 5.47 -9.40 8.40
CA ILE A 80 5.81 -8.23 9.25
C ILE A 80 5.04 -6.99 8.77
N PRO A 81 3.81 -6.78 9.25
CA PRO A 81 3.00 -5.59 8.92
C PRO A 81 3.76 -4.28 9.15
N ASP A 82 4.55 -4.21 10.23
CA ASP A 82 5.31 -3.01 10.63
C ASP A 82 6.46 -2.64 9.66
N LEU A 83 6.81 -3.54 8.72
CA LEU A 83 7.76 -3.22 7.67
C LEU A 83 7.15 -2.37 6.57
N SER A 84 5.84 -2.39 6.35
CA SER A 84 5.28 -1.69 5.18
C SER A 84 5.06 -0.20 5.46
N PRO A 85 5.70 0.73 4.69
CA PRO A 85 5.48 2.17 4.86
C PRO A 85 4.01 2.60 4.72
N ILE A 86 3.20 1.85 3.98
CA ILE A 86 1.79 2.16 3.76
C ILE A 86 0.94 1.99 5.03
N GLU A 87 1.33 1.13 5.96
CA GLU A 87 0.62 0.99 7.25
C GLU A 87 0.72 2.26 8.09
N ASN A 88 1.86 2.96 8.04
CA ASN A 88 1.99 4.28 8.66
C ASN A 88 1.02 5.30 8.03
N ILE A 89 0.83 5.24 6.71
CA ILE A 89 -0.13 6.09 5.99
C ILE A 89 -1.56 5.77 6.42
N TRP A 90 -1.93 4.49 6.49
CA TRP A 90 -3.25 4.09 6.97
C TRP A 90 -3.51 4.55 8.41
N ARG A 91 -2.49 4.50 9.28
CA ARG A 91 -2.57 5.02 10.66
C ARG A 91 -2.80 6.53 10.69
N ILE A 92 -2.09 7.31 9.87
CA ILE A 92 -2.30 8.76 9.73
C ILE A 92 -3.74 9.05 9.27
N LEU A 93 -4.17 8.39 8.19
CA LEU A 93 -5.53 8.58 7.66
C LEU A 93 -6.60 8.23 8.67
N LYS A 94 -6.46 7.10 9.39
CA LYS A 94 -7.41 6.69 10.42
C LYS A 94 -7.54 7.75 11.52
N ARG A 95 -6.42 8.34 11.97
CA ARG A 95 -6.40 9.42 12.96
C ARG A 95 -7.11 10.67 12.44
N ASN A 96 -6.80 11.11 11.22
CA ASN A 96 -7.41 12.31 10.65
C ASN A 96 -8.91 12.13 10.38
N MET A 97 -9.30 10.94 9.90
CA MET A 97 -10.70 10.60 9.65
C MET A 97 -11.54 10.53 10.93
N ALA A 98 -10.96 10.13 12.07
CA ALA A 98 -11.64 10.14 13.36
C ALA A 98 -12.09 11.55 13.79
N GLN A 99 -11.39 12.60 13.34
CA GLN A 99 -11.74 14.00 13.63
C GLN A 99 -12.86 14.53 12.73
N ARG A 100 -13.03 13.98 11.53
CA ARG A 100 -13.96 14.48 10.50
C ARG A 100 -15.40 13.98 10.62
N ARG A 101 -15.70 13.06 11.56
CA ARG A 101 -17.02 12.46 11.88
C ARG A 101 -18.06 12.52 10.74
N SER A 102 -18.17 11.45 9.96
CA SER A 102 -19.25 11.29 8.97
C SER A 102 -20.04 10.00 9.23
N ARG A 103 -21.35 10.03 8.94
CA ARG A 103 -22.25 8.87 9.03
C ARG A 103 -22.59 8.25 7.67
N ILE A 104 -22.15 8.86 6.56
CA ILE A 104 -22.45 8.39 5.20
C ILE A 104 -21.17 8.03 4.44
N ILE A 105 -21.23 6.89 3.74
CA ILE A 105 -20.06 6.30 3.05
C ILE A 105 -19.52 7.26 1.98
N GLN A 106 -20.39 7.92 1.22
CA GLN A 106 -19.96 8.84 0.15
C GLN A 106 -19.10 9.99 0.70
N GLN A 107 -19.51 10.58 1.83
CA GLN A 107 -18.75 11.64 2.48
C GLN A 107 -17.44 11.11 3.09
N LEU A 108 -17.43 9.89 3.64
CA LEU A 108 -16.20 9.24 4.09
C LEU A 108 -15.20 9.04 2.94
N GLN A 109 -15.67 8.66 1.76
CA GLN A 109 -14.83 8.50 0.57
C GLN A 109 -14.22 9.84 0.14
N VAL A 110 -15.01 10.91 0.12
CA VAL A 110 -14.54 12.27 -0.21
C VAL A 110 -13.47 12.72 0.79
N TYR A 111 -13.75 12.60 2.09
CA TYR A 111 -12.80 12.98 3.13
C TYR A 111 -11.52 12.16 3.08
N LEU A 112 -11.60 10.86 2.81
CA LEU A 112 -10.42 10.02 2.71
C LEU A 112 -9.54 10.44 1.52
N ARG A 113 -10.12 10.80 0.37
CA ARG A 113 -9.35 11.33 -0.78
C ARG A 113 -8.66 12.65 -0.40
N GLN A 114 -9.38 13.56 0.25
CA GLN A 114 -8.80 14.84 0.69
C GLN A 114 -7.63 14.64 1.67
N GLU A 115 -7.78 13.73 2.64
CA GLU A 115 -6.72 13.45 3.61
C GLU A 115 -5.54 12.68 2.99
N TRP A 116 -5.79 11.81 2.00
CA TRP A 116 -4.75 11.15 1.22
C TRP A 116 -3.89 12.15 0.44
N GLU A 117 -4.51 13.12 -0.23
CA GLU A 117 -3.82 14.15 -1.02
C GLU A 117 -3.05 15.17 -0.17
N LYS A 118 -3.43 15.35 1.10
CA LYS A 118 -2.75 16.26 2.03
C LYS A 118 -1.43 15.74 2.57
N ILE A 119 -1.19 14.43 2.51
CA ILE A 119 0.05 13.86 3.06
C ILE A 119 1.22 14.30 2.17
N SER A 120 2.21 14.96 2.78
CA SER A 120 3.35 15.49 2.03
C SER A 120 4.24 14.39 1.48
N THR A 121 4.84 14.65 0.32
CA THR A 121 5.89 13.80 -0.28
C THR A 121 7.10 13.65 0.65
N ASP A 122 7.42 14.67 1.44
CA ASP A 122 8.45 14.63 2.46
C ASP A 122 8.15 13.58 3.57
N THR A 123 6.89 13.45 3.98
CA THR A 123 6.46 12.36 4.88
C THR A 123 6.65 10.99 4.24
N LEU A 124 6.28 10.84 2.97
CA LEU A 124 6.49 9.58 2.23
C LEU A 124 7.97 9.23 2.10
N ASN A 125 8.79 10.21 1.74
CA ASN A 125 10.22 10.02 1.57
C ASN A 125 10.86 9.56 2.89
N ARG A 126 10.54 10.20 4.02
CA ARG A 126 11.02 9.74 5.34
C ARG A 126 10.60 8.30 5.66
N LEU A 127 9.35 7.93 5.38
CA LEU A 127 8.87 6.57 5.64
C LEU A 127 9.60 5.53 4.79
N VAL A 128 9.77 5.79 3.49
CA VAL A 128 10.50 4.87 2.60
C VAL A 128 11.99 4.81 2.96
N LEU A 129 12.63 5.93 3.27
CA LEU A 129 14.04 5.97 3.70
C LEU A 129 14.27 5.35 5.09
N SER A 130 13.21 5.14 5.88
CA SER A 130 13.31 4.43 7.17
C SER A 130 13.49 2.91 7.00
N MET A 131 13.21 2.35 5.81
CA MET A 131 13.22 0.90 5.58
C MET A 131 14.50 0.18 5.99
N PRO A 132 15.72 0.67 5.67
CA PRO A 132 16.95 0.03 6.15
C PRO A 132 17.03 -0.03 7.68
N LYS A 133 16.59 1.02 8.38
CA LYS A 133 16.57 1.04 9.86
C LYS A 133 15.53 0.07 10.43
N ARG A 134 14.36 -0.06 9.79
CA ARG A 134 13.32 -1.03 10.17
C ARG A 134 13.81 -2.46 10.02
N LEU A 135 14.41 -2.78 8.86
CA LEU A 135 14.99 -4.10 8.61
C LEU A 135 16.08 -4.44 9.62
N ALA A 136 16.98 -3.50 9.91
CA ALA A 136 18.00 -3.69 10.94
C ALA A 136 17.39 -3.94 12.34
N ALA A 137 16.27 -3.28 12.67
CA ALA A 137 15.57 -3.52 13.93
C ALA A 137 14.93 -4.91 13.99
N VAL A 138 14.31 -5.38 12.91
CA VAL A 138 13.76 -6.75 12.80
C VAL A 138 14.87 -7.78 12.97
N ILE A 139 16.01 -7.60 12.31
CA ILE A 139 17.17 -8.50 12.43
C ILE A 139 17.67 -8.55 13.88
N ARG A 140 17.83 -7.38 14.53
CA ARG A 140 18.23 -7.32 15.95
C ARG A 140 17.24 -8.03 16.87
N ARG A 141 15.95 -7.98 16.55
CA ARG A 141 14.88 -8.67 17.27
C ARG A 141 14.65 -10.11 16.80
N LYS A 142 15.55 -10.67 15.97
CA LYS A 142 15.46 -12.05 15.46
C LYS A 142 14.11 -12.36 14.79
N GLY A 143 13.54 -11.38 14.08
CA GLY A 143 12.25 -11.52 13.39
C GLY A 143 11.03 -11.11 14.22
N ASP A 144 11.18 -10.71 15.48
CA ASP A 144 10.08 -10.24 16.32
C ASP A 144 9.62 -8.82 15.95
N VAL A 145 8.42 -8.46 16.41
CA VAL A 145 7.70 -7.21 16.17
C VAL A 145 8.55 -6.00 16.53
N ILE A 146 8.46 -4.94 15.73
CA ILE A 146 9.17 -3.65 15.93
C ILE A 146 8.15 -2.51 16.06
N SER A 147 8.47 -1.49 16.86
CA SER A 147 7.61 -0.29 16.97
C SER A 147 8.05 0.76 15.96
N TRP A 148 7.22 1.04 14.93
CA TRP A 148 7.44 2.08 13.90
C TRP A 148 6.14 2.78 13.46
#